data_AF-A0A355V599-F1
#
_entry.id   AF-A0A355V599-F1
#
_cell.length_a   1.000
_cell.length_b   1.000
_cell.length_c   1.000
_cell.angle_alpha   90.00
_cell.angle_beta   90.00
_cell.angle_gamma   90.00
#
_symmetry.space_group_name_H-M   'P 1'
#
loop_
_entity.id
_entity.type
_entity.pdbx_description
1 polymer ?
#
loop_
_entity_poly.entity_id
_entity_poly.type
_entity_poly.pdbx_seq_one_letter_code
_entity_poly.pdbx_strand_id
1 'polypeptide(L)'
;MTKSILDFYNKNMNNEEIKSCKNCKHFYQHYGICGNTTFWTVNCGHCAARTIKPKEARSFPFINGCEKWESDSAKKQERMKSIEATIRDMEKHLKEIKQILKLEK
;
A
#
# COMPACT_ATOMS: atom_id res chain seq x y z
N MET A 1 1.13 -22.66 11.35
CA MET A 1 0.48 -21.53 12.06
C MET A 1 0.10 -20.47 11.04
N THR A 2 -1.07 -20.63 10.42
CA THR A 2 -1.65 -19.61 9.52
C THR A 2 -2.20 -18.49 10.39
N LYS A 3 -1.44 -17.40 10.53
CA LYS A 3 -2.01 -16.14 11.04
C LYS A 3 -3.18 -15.79 10.13
N SER A 4 -4.37 -15.65 10.70
CA SER A 4 -5.57 -15.39 9.93
C SER A 4 -5.43 -14.02 9.26
N ILE A 5 -6.08 -13.84 8.11
CA ILE A 5 -6.11 -12.54 7.43
C ILE A 5 -6.62 -11.43 8.38
N LEU A 6 -7.49 -11.76 9.34
CA LEU A 6 -7.94 -10.84 10.38
C LEU A 6 -6.83 -10.39 11.35
N ASP A 7 -5.82 -11.24 11.61
CA ASP A 7 -4.69 -10.89 12.48
C ASP A 7 -3.78 -9.84 11.83
N PHE A 8 -3.82 -9.74 10.49
CA PHE A 8 -3.17 -8.65 9.75
C PHE A 8 -3.96 -7.34 9.84
N TYR A 9 -5.29 -7.41 9.82
CA TYR A 9 -6.17 -6.23 9.86
C TYR A 9 -6.25 -5.58 11.26
N ASN A 10 -6.16 -6.35 12.35
CA ASN A 10 -6.44 -5.87 13.71
C ASN A 10 -5.25 -5.21 14.46
N LYS A 11 -4.11 -4.95 13.81
CA LYS A 11 -2.91 -4.47 14.54
C LYS A 11 -2.83 -2.95 14.78
N ASN A 12 -3.76 -2.13 14.29
CA ASN A 12 -3.55 -0.66 14.29
C ASN A 12 -4.77 0.16 14.73
N MET A 13 -5.25 -0.06 15.95
CA MET A 13 -6.00 0.96 16.68
C MET A 13 -5.20 1.31 17.94
N ASN A 14 -4.65 2.53 17.97
CA ASN A 14 -3.73 3.11 18.95
C ASN A 14 -2.25 2.81 18.71
N ASN A 15 -1.63 3.60 17.83
CA ASN A 15 -0.19 3.86 17.89
C ASN A 15 0.01 5.30 17.46
N GLU A 16 0.64 6.11 18.31
CA GLU A 16 1.25 7.37 17.88
C GLU A 16 2.07 7.08 16.61
N GLU A 17 1.75 7.77 15.51
CA GLU A 17 2.38 7.46 14.24
C GLU A 17 3.89 7.71 14.33
N ILE A 18 4.67 6.64 14.17
CA ILE A 18 6.13 6.72 14.19
C ILE A 18 6.55 7.62 13.02
N LYS A 19 7.07 8.81 13.33
CA LYS A 19 7.58 9.77 12.35
C LYS A 19 8.80 9.19 11.65
N SER A 20 8.59 8.60 10.48
CA SER A 20 9.65 8.06 9.61
C SER A 20 9.32 8.30 8.14
N CYS A 21 10.32 8.26 7.25
CA CYS A 21 10.05 8.35 5.82
C CYS A 21 9.12 7.23 5.34
N LYS A 22 9.15 6.04 5.95
CA LYS A 22 8.25 4.94 5.56
C LYS A 22 6.76 5.24 5.83
N ASN A 23 6.49 6.14 6.77
CA ASN A 23 5.14 6.60 7.12
C ASN A 23 4.85 8.02 6.59
N CYS A 24 5.67 8.51 5.66
CA CYS A 24 5.47 9.81 5.03
C CYS A 24 4.50 9.67 3.86
N LYS A 25 3.54 10.59 3.72
CA LYS A 25 2.60 10.66 2.58
C LYS A 25 3.31 10.67 1.23
N HIS A 26 4.54 11.19 1.17
CA HIS A 26 5.35 11.31 -0.04
C HIS A 26 6.27 10.12 -0.32
N PHE A 27 6.30 9.10 0.55
CA PHE A 27 7.11 7.92 0.33
C PHE A 27 6.42 6.93 -0.60
N TYR A 28 7.19 6.40 -1.53
CA TYR A 28 6.77 5.35 -2.46
C TYR A 28 7.65 4.13 -2.26
N GLN A 29 7.03 3.08 -1.74
CA GLN A 29 7.64 1.78 -1.54
C GLN A 29 7.75 1.06 -2.89
N HIS A 30 8.93 0.52 -3.21
CA HIS A 30 9.06 -0.37 -4.37
C HIS A 30 8.60 -1.77 -4.01
N TYR A 31 7.89 -2.40 -4.95
CA TYR A 31 7.45 -3.78 -4.84
C TYR A 31 7.99 -4.58 -6.01
N GLY A 32 8.48 -5.78 -5.72
CA GLY A 32 8.81 -6.79 -6.71
C GLY A 32 7.68 -7.78 -6.83
N ILE A 33 7.57 -8.41 -8.00
CA ILE A 33 6.65 -9.52 -8.23
C ILE A 33 7.47 -10.81 -8.21
N CYS A 34 7.09 -11.75 -7.35
CA CYS A 34 7.67 -13.09 -7.35
C CYS A 34 6.60 -14.09 -7.79
N GLY A 35 6.83 -14.77 -8.91
CA GLY A 35 5.81 -15.55 -9.59
C GLY A 35 4.77 -14.68 -10.28
N ASN A 36 3.51 -15.14 -10.34
CA ASN A 36 2.45 -14.45 -11.08
C ASN A 36 1.48 -13.64 -10.21
N THR A 37 1.55 -13.77 -8.87
CA THR A 37 0.48 -13.26 -8.00
C THR A 37 0.94 -12.57 -6.72
N THR A 38 2.21 -12.71 -6.32
CA THR A 38 2.66 -12.21 -5.01
C THR A 38 3.57 -11.00 -5.16
N PHE A 39 3.14 -9.88 -4.56
CA PHE A 39 3.95 -8.67 -4.43
C PHE A 39 4.76 -8.72 -3.13
N TRP A 40 6.03 -8.37 -3.22
CA TRP A 40 6.96 -8.31 -2.10
C TRP A 40 7.55 -6.92 -1.98
N THR A 41 7.65 -6.40 -0.77
CA THR A 41 8.37 -5.14 -0.54
C THR A 41 9.84 -5.35 -0.83
N VAL A 42 10.40 -4.56 -1.75
CA VAL A 42 11.85 -4.45 -1.92
C VAL A 42 12.39 -3.57 -0.80
N ASN A 43 13.61 -3.82 -0.29
CA ASN A 43 14.20 -2.96 0.75
C ASN A 43 14.70 -1.61 0.19
N CYS A 44 13.88 -0.94 -0.62
CA CYS A 44 14.12 0.37 -1.18
C CYS A 44 12.80 1.09 -1.50
N GLY A 45 12.90 2.38 -1.78
CA GLY A 45 11.79 3.22 -2.19
C GLY A 45 12.33 4.58 -2.63
N HIS A 46 11.44 5.55 -2.78
CA HIS A 46 11.84 6.93 -3.03
C HIS A 46 10.91 7.92 -2.32
N CYS A 47 11.40 9.13 -2.10
CA CYS A 47 10.60 10.24 -1.61
C CYS A 47 10.25 11.15 -2.79
N ALA A 48 8.96 11.38 -3.03
CA ALA A 48 8.53 12.28 -4.11
C ALA A 48 8.69 13.77 -3.76
N ALA A 49 8.84 14.11 -2.48
CA ALA A 49 9.00 15.49 -2.01
C ALA A 49 10.47 15.92 -1.86
N ARG A 50 11.43 14.99 -2.04
CA ARG A 50 12.85 15.26 -1.88
C ARG A 50 13.70 14.32 -2.72
N THR A 51 14.62 14.90 -3.49
CA THR A 51 15.73 14.16 -4.10
C THR A 51 16.75 13.73 -3.04
N ILE A 52 17.03 12.42 -2.98
CA ILE A 52 18.02 11.86 -2.05
C ILE A 52 19.41 11.98 -2.67
N LYS A 53 20.35 12.65 -2.00
CA LYS A 53 21.72 12.78 -2.50
C LYS A 53 22.48 11.46 -2.36
N PRO A 54 23.48 11.14 -3.22
CA PRO A 54 24.24 9.89 -3.14
C PRO A 54 24.83 9.60 -1.75
N LYS A 55 25.29 10.64 -1.04
CA LYS A 55 25.82 10.52 0.33
C LYS A 55 24.78 10.12 1.38
N GLU A 56 23.50 10.35 1.10
CA GLU A 56 22.36 10.09 2.00
C GLU A 56 21.66 8.76 1.67
N ALA A 57 21.94 8.19 0.50
CA ALA A 57 21.25 7.01 -0.02
C ALA A 57 21.33 5.81 0.93
N ARG A 58 22.45 5.64 1.63
CA ARG A 58 22.65 4.56 2.62
C ARG A 58 21.78 4.70 3.87
N SER A 59 21.38 5.92 4.20
CA SER A 59 20.55 6.24 5.37
C SER A 59 19.07 6.38 5.02
N PHE A 60 18.72 6.25 3.74
CA PHE A 60 17.34 6.31 3.27
C PHE A 60 16.70 4.91 3.31
N PRO A 61 15.45 4.77 3.81
CA PRO A 61 14.55 5.82 4.30
C PRO A 61 14.95 6.40 5.66
N PHE A 62 14.82 7.71 5.85
CA PHE A 62 15.21 8.37 7.10
C PHE A 62 14.28 7.98 8.26
N ILE A 63 14.89 7.55 9.36
CA ILE A 63 14.18 7.06 10.57
C ILE A 63 13.30 8.15 11.18
N ASN A 64 13.72 9.42 11.11
CA ASN A 64 13.01 10.55 11.71
C ASN A 64 12.13 11.33 10.71
N GLY A 65 11.91 10.78 9.51
CA GLY A 65 11.21 11.47 8.42
C GLY A 65 12.14 12.39 7.62
N CYS A 66 11.58 13.01 6.59
CA CYS A 66 12.23 14.07 5.82
C CYS A 66 11.73 15.46 6.27
N GLU A 67 12.31 16.52 5.70
CA GLU A 67 11.93 17.91 5.97
C GLU A 67 10.50 18.23 5.51
N LYS A 68 9.98 17.45 4.56
CA LYS A 68 8.61 17.52 4.04
C LYS A 68 7.73 16.40 4.60
N TRP A 69 8.04 15.89 5.79
CA TRP A 69 7.28 14.80 6.36
C TRP A 69 5.86 15.24 6.70
N GLU A 70 4.89 14.49 6.18
CA GLU A 70 3.48 14.57 6.52
C GLU A 70 2.96 13.16 6.76
N SER A 71 2.07 12.99 7.74
CA SER A 71 1.41 11.72 8.04
C SER A 71 0.76 11.13 6.77
N ASP A 72 0.94 9.83 6.57
CA ASP A 72 0.29 9.09 5.48
C ASP A 72 -1.09 8.53 5.82
N SER A 73 -1.63 8.83 7.02
CA SER A 73 -2.95 8.37 7.49
C SER A 73 -4.09 8.60 6.48
N ALA A 74 -4.24 9.85 6.03
CA ALA A 74 -5.28 10.21 5.05
C ALA A 74 -5.09 9.46 3.73
N LYS A 75 -3.85 9.38 3.23
CA LYS A 75 -3.51 8.65 1.99
C LYS A 75 -3.81 7.15 2.13
N LYS A 76 -3.55 6.55 3.29
CA LYS A 76 -3.89 5.14 3.59
C LYS A 76 -5.40 4.94 3.57
N GLN A 77 -6.17 5.84 4.18
CA GLN A 77 -7.63 5.76 4.19
C GLN A 77 -8.23 5.90 2.79
N GLU A 78 -7.75 6.87 2.00
CA GLU A 78 -8.15 7.06 0.60
C GLU A 78 -7.82 5.82 -0.25
N ARG A 79 -6.61 5.28 -0.09
CA ARG A 79 -6.20 4.05 -0.79
C ARG A 79 -7.12 2.87 -0.45
N MET A 80 -7.48 2.71 0.82
CA MET A 80 -8.39 1.63 1.23
C MET A 80 -9.77 1.79 0.60
N LYS A 81 -10.34 3.00 0.61
CA LYS A 81 -11.61 3.30 -0.05
C LYS A 81 -11.56 3.00 -1.55
N SER A 82 -10.46 3.37 -2.22
CA SER A 82 -10.26 3.10 -3.65
C SER A 82 -10.15 1.60 -3.96
N ILE A 83 -9.41 0.84 -3.14
CA ILE A 83 -9.32 -0.62 -3.27
C ILE A 83 -10.69 -1.27 -3.09
N GLU A 84 -11.43 -0.85 -2.05
CA GLU A 84 -12.79 -1.35 -1.80
C GLU A 84 -13.73 -1.08 -2.98
N ALA A 85 -13.72 0.15 -3.51
CA ALA A 85 -14.53 0.52 -4.67
C ALA A 85 -14.18 -0.35 -5.89
N THR A 86 -12.89 -0.59 -6.14
CA THR A 86 -12.42 -1.43 -7.25
C THR A 86 -12.90 -2.87 -7.09
N ILE A 87 -12.82 -3.44 -5.88
CA ILE A 87 -13.29 -4.81 -5.61
C ILE A 87 -14.80 -4.93 -5.83
N ARG A 88 -15.59 -3.94 -5.40
CA ARG A 88 -17.04 -3.90 -5.62
C ARG A 88 -17.38 -3.85 -7.11
N ASP A 89 -16.62 -3.09 -7.89
CA ASP A 89 -16.79 -3.01 -9.34
C ASP A 89 -16.43 -4.34 -10.03
N MET A 90 -15.33 -4.99 -9.62
CA MET A 90 -14.98 -6.33 -10.09
C MET A 90 -16.08 -7.35 -9.78
N GLU A 91 -16.67 -7.30 -8.58
CA GLU A 91 -17.79 -8.18 -8.21
C GLU A 91 -19.00 -7.97 -9.12
N LYS A 92 -19.33 -6.71 -9.44
CA LYS A 92 -20.41 -6.36 -10.36
C LYS A 92 -20.15 -6.94 -11.75
N HIS A 93 -18.97 -6.72 -12.33
CA HIS A 93 -18.63 -7.25 -13.65
C HIS A 93 -18.68 -8.78 -13.69
N LEU A 94 -18.23 -9.47 -12.65
CA LEU A 94 -18.33 -10.93 -12.57
C LEU A 94 -19.79 -11.42 -12.53
N LYS A 95 -20.70 -10.68 -11.88
CA LYS A 95 -22.14 -10.98 -11.89
C LYS A 95 -22.75 -10.81 -13.28
N GLU A 96 -22.38 -9.75 -13.99
CA GLU A 96 -22.84 -9.49 -15.36
C GLU A 96 -22.35 -10.57 -16.33
N ILE A 97 -21.05 -10.91 -16.30
CA ILE A 97 -20.49 -12.01 -17.09
C ILE A 97 -21.24 -13.32 -16.81
N LYS A 98 -21.51 -13.62 -15.53
CA LYS A 98 -22.29 -14.82 -15.15
C LYS A 98 -23.72 -14.81 -15.70
N GLN A 99 -24.35 -13.64 -15.84
CA GLN A 99 -25.69 -13.53 -16.43
C GLN A 99 -25.65 -13.80 -17.93
N ILE A 100 -24.70 -13.21 -18.66
CA ILE A 100 -24.52 -13.43 -20.10
C ILE A 100 -24.33 -14.93 -20.38
N LEU A 101 -23.43 -15.58 -19.64
CA LEU A 101 -23.16 -17.02 -19.79
C LEU A 101 -24.36 -17.93 -19.48
N LYS A 102 -25.40 -17.43 -18.78
CA LYS A 102 -26.64 -18.18 -18.57
C LYS A 102 -27.63 -18.02 -19.72
N LEU A 103 -27.55 -16.94 -20.49
CA LEU A 103 -28.42 -16.65 -21.63
C LEU A 103 -27.96 -17.34 -22.91
N GLU A 104 -26.68 -17.70 -22.99
CA GLU A 104 -26.07 -18.43 -24.12
C GLU A 104 -26.22 -19.97 -24.02
N LYS A 105 -27.07 -20.45 -23.12
CA LYS A 105 -27.47 -21.87 -22.99
C LYS A 105 -28.91 -22.06 -23.42
#